data_AF-A0A6P3R2U2-F1
#
_entry.id   AF-A0A6P3R2U2-F1
#
_cell.length_a   1.000
_cell.length_b   1.000
_cell.length_c   1.000
_cell.angle_alpha   90.00
_cell.angle_beta   90.00
_cell.angle_gamma   90.00
#
_symmetry.space_group_name_H-M   'P 1'
#
loop_
_entity.id
_entity.type
_entity.pdbx_description
1 polymer ?
#
loop_
_entity_poly.entity_id
_entity_poly.type
_entity_poly.pdbx_seq_one_letter_code
_entity_poly.pdbx_strand_id
1 'polypeptide(L)'
;MESIDEEDVQKHRVHLRPITLRNAAPATLHLLPCEVPVNRPAPVERFFTPAIRQGPDGLQVSFRGRKLRGEEVEVPSGLEGYVMVMEEKGEVLVGKQDFSEGSENDEQEEQGLVEPPEALERDFDRFIGASASFSHFTLWNLETFPGPDAKVRAALTWPRLAAAKSNSKGDSCGRFMHQCRRTESPSLKLKATDPLTPINQLFPLEPLIPSSPINQLFTAPSPQSP
;
A
#
# COMPACT_ATOMS: atom_id res chain seq x y z
N MET A 1 -24.14 21.37 -22.98
CA MET A 1 -22.78 20.80 -22.90
C MET A 1 -22.04 21.72 -21.97
N GLU A 2 -22.08 21.40 -20.68
CA GLU A 2 -21.49 22.25 -19.63
C GLU A 2 -19.97 22.08 -19.70
N SER A 3 -19.26 23.17 -19.94
CA SER A 3 -17.81 23.22 -19.89
C SER A 3 -17.41 22.94 -18.45
N ILE A 4 -16.69 21.84 -18.21
CA ILE A 4 -15.93 21.68 -16.97
C ILE A 4 -14.95 22.84 -16.92
N ASP A 5 -15.09 23.69 -15.91
CA ASP A 5 -14.19 24.80 -15.65
C ASP A 5 -12.80 24.22 -15.32
N GLU A 6 -11.75 24.72 -15.98
CA GLU A 6 -10.39 24.17 -15.81
C GLU A 6 -9.87 24.28 -14.37
N GLU A 7 -10.39 25.23 -13.58
CA GLU A 7 -10.13 25.34 -12.14
C GLU A 7 -10.61 24.11 -11.35
N ASP A 8 -11.74 23.49 -11.73
CA ASP A 8 -12.28 22.31 -11.05
C ASP A 8 -11.44 21.06 -11.38
N VAL A 9 -10.82 21.01 -12.55
CA VAL A 9 -9.89 19.93 -12.94
C VAL A 9 -8.61 19.98 -12.08
N GLN A 10 -8.09 21.17 -11.81
CA GLN A 10 -6.82 21.33 -11.10
C GLN A 10 -6.90 20.84 -9.64
N LYS A 11 -8.04 21.05 -8.99
CA LYS A 11 -8.31 20.57 -7.62
C LYS A 11 -8.22 19.04 -7.45
N HIS A 12 -8.44 18.29 -8.53
CA HIS A 12 -8.48 16.82 -8.50
C HIS A 12 -7.17 16.15 -8.90
N ARG A 13 -6.16 16.90 -9.35
CA ARG A 13 -4.86 16.35 -9.73
C ARG A 13 -3.93 16.25 -8.52
N VAL A 14 -3.03 15.27 -8.54
CA VAL A 14 -1.94 15.10 -7.58
C VAL A 14 -0.67 14.93 -8.40
N HIS A 15 0.34 15.74 -8.11
CA HIS A 15 1.56 15.82 -8.88
C HIS A 15 2.68 15.03 -8.19
N LEU A 16 3.25 14.07 -8.91
CA LEU A 16 4.39 13.30 -8.41
C LEU A 16 5.68 14.08 -8.62
N ARG A 17 6.51 14.23 -7.58
CA ARG A 17 7.86 14.80 -7.72
C ARG A 17 8.82 13.76 -8.30
N PRO A 18 9.29 13.87 -9.56
CA PRO A 18 10.11 12.82 -10.18
C PRO A 18 11.47 12.64 -9.50
N ILE A 19 12.02 13.70 -8.89
CA ILE A 19 13.29 13.65 -8.16
C ILE A 19 13.22 12.70 -6.95
N THR A 20 12.05 12.60 -6.30
CA THR A 20 11.86 11.75 -5.13
C THR A 20 11.93 10.26 -5.49
N LEU A 21 11.52 9.88 -6.71
CA LEU A 21 11.66 8.50 -7.20
C LEU A 21 13.12 8.08 -7.33
N ARG A 22 13.98 8.98 -7.81
CA ARG A 22 15.40 8.69 -8.04
C ARG A 22 16.19 8.57 -6.74
N ASN A 23 15.77 9.32 -5.72
CA ASN A 23 16.50 9.44 -4.46
C ASN A 23 15.88 8.60 -3.32
N ALA A 24 14.81 7.84 -3.61
CA ALA A 24 14.10 7.06 -2.61
C ALA A 24 15.00 5.97 -2.00
N ALA A 25 15.21 6.03 -0.68
CA ALA A 25 16.04 5.08 0.03
C ALA A 25 15.38 3.68 0.06
N PRO A 26 16.17 2.59 -0.01
CA PRO A 26 15.63 1.23 0.13
C PRO A 26 14.94 1.02 1.48
N ALA A 27 13.79 0.36 1.49
CA ALA A 27 13.05 0.01 2.71
C ALA A 27 12.71 -1.48 2.79
N THR A 28 12.77 -2.00 4.00
CA THR A 28 12.31 -3.36 4.33
C THR A 28 10.81 -3.33 4.64
N LEU A 29 10.02 -4.11 3.91
CA LEU A 29 8.57 -4.17 4.07
C LEU A 29 8.10 -5.53 4.58
N HIS A 30 7.08 -5.49 5.45
CA HIS A 30 6.43 -6.68 6.01
C HIS A 30 4.91 -6.57 5.85
N LEU A 31 4.29 -7.52 5.16
CA LEU A 31 2.84 -7.63 5.09
C LEU A 31 2.34 -8.62 6.14
N LEU A 32 1.65 -8.12 7.17
CA LEU A 32 1.17 -8.91 8.30
C LEU A 32 -0.24 -9.47 8.04
N PRO A 33 -0.57 -10.69 8.54
CA PRO A 33 -1.90 -11.29 8.42
C PRO A 33 -2.85 -10.77 9.52
N CYS A 34 -2.76 -9.49 9.84
CA CYS A 34 -3.60 -8.84 10.84
C CYS A 34 -3.66 -7.34 10.59
N GLU A 35 -4.74 -6.73 11.05
CA GLU A 35 -4.91 -5.28 11.04
C GLU A 35 -4.30 -4.65 12.30
N VAL A 36 -3.52 -3.59 12.11
CA VAL A 36 -3.06 -2.72 13.20
C VAL A 36 -3.88 -1.44 13.13
N PRO A 37 -4.76 -1.15 14.10
CA PRO A 37 -5.78 -0.10 13.97
C PRO A 37 -5.23 1.33 13.94
N VAL A 38 -3.93 1.50 14.10
CA VAL A 38 -3.29 2.80 14.30
C VAL A 38 -2.05 2.91 13.41
N ASN A 39 -2.01 3.96 12.60
CA ASN A 39 -0.85 4.32 11.78
C ASN A 39 0.08 5.24 12.58
N ARG A 40 1.16 4.69 13.12
CA ARG A 40 2.19 5.42 13.88
C ARG A 40 3.57 4.80 13.65
N PRO A 41 4.65 5.56 13.92
CA PRO A 41 5.98 4.98 14.02
C PRO A 41 6.00 3.79 14.99
N ALA A 42 6.67 2.72 14.60
CA ALA A 42 6.80 1.50 15.40
C ALA A 42 8.27 1.08 15.49
N PRO A 43 8.75 0.60 16.65
CA PRO A 43 10.12 0.15 16.84
C PRO A 43 10.36 -1.25 16.24
N VAL A 44 10.13 -1.42 14.93
CA VAL A 44 10.24 -2.71 14.21
C VAL A 44 11.64 -3.31 14.35
N GLU A 45 12.68 -2.50 14.18
CA GLU A 45 14.08 -2.93 14.29
C GLU A 45 14.48 -3.41 15.69
N ARG A 46 13.76 -3.00 16.74
CA ARG A 46 14.07 -3.40 18.11
C ARG A 46 13.36 -4.69 18.52
N PHE A 47 12.16 -4.92 18.02
CA PHE A 47 11.32 -6.04 18.48
C PHE A 47 11.05 -7.09 17.43
N PHE A 48 10.78 -6.69 16.19
CA PHE A 48 10.34 -7.60 15.15
C PHE A 48 11.54 -8.17 14.38
N THR A 49 12.39 -7.31 13.82
CA THR A 49 13.54 -7.73 12.99
C THR A 49 14.48 -8.70 13.71
N PRO A 50 14.90 -8.46 14.98
CA PRO A 50 15.81 -9.36 15.69
C PRO A 50 15.17 -10.70 16.08
N ALA A 51 13.83 -10.76 16.12
CA ALA A 51 13.07 -11.96 16.43
C ALA A 51 12.82 -12.86 15.21
N ILE A 52 13.13 -12.39 14.00
CA ILE A 52 13.03 -13.19 12.78
C ILE A 52 14.09 -14.31 12.82
N ARG A 53 13.64 -15.53 12.57
CA ARG A 53 14.45 -16.73 12.47
C ARG A 53 14.31 -17.33 11.09
N GLN A 54 15.42 -17.75 10.50
CA GLN A 54 15.43 -18.53 9.26
C GLN A 54 15.36 -20.01 9.61
N GLY A 55 14.33 -20.69 9.14
CA GLY A 55 14.15 -22.13 9.25
C GLY A 55 14.36 -22.83 7.90
N PRO A 56 14.29 -24.18 7.86
CA PRO A 56 14.48 -24.95 6.63
C PRO A 56 13.44 -24.63 5.55
N ASP A 57 12.21 -24.28 5.97
CA ASP A 57 11.09 -24.06 5.07
C ASP A 57 10.80 -22.57 4.79
N GLY A 58 11.56 -21.64 5.40
CA GLY A 58 11.33 -20.20 5.29
C GLY A 58 11.47 -19.42 6.61
N LEU A 59 10.93 -18.21 6.65
CA LEU A 59 11.07 -17.29 7.79
C LEU A 59 10.01 -17.56 8.87
N GLN A 60 10.37 -17.26 10.12
CA GLN A 60 9.49 -17.39 11.28
C GLN A 60 9.73 -16.25 12.26
N VAL A 61 8.65 -15.71 12.83
CA VAL A 61 8.71 -14.68 13.87
C VAL A 61 7.47 -14.78 14.75
N SER A 62 7.47 -14.15 15.92
CA SER A 62 6.26 -13.96 16.72
C SER A 62 5.82 -12.50 16.71
N PHE A 63 4.52 -12.27 16.57
CA PHE A 63 3.91 -10.96 16.72
C PHE A 63 2.74 -11.05 17.69
N ARG A 64 2.78 -10.25 18.76
CA ARG A 64 1.77 -10.28 19.84
C ARG A 64 1.57 -11.68 20.44
N GLY A 65 2.65 -12.46 20.56
CA GLY A 65 2.62 -13.84 21.08
C GLY A 65 2.11 -14.89 20.10
N ARG A 66 1.75 -14.50 18.86
CA ARG A 66 1.28 -15.43 17.82
C ARG A 66 2.41 -15.74 16.85
N LYS A 67 2.52 -17.01 16.46
CA LYS A 67 3.54 -17.48 15.53
C LYS A 67 3.17 -17.12 14.09
N LEU A 68 4.07 -16.45 13.41
CA LEU A 68 3.98 -16.15 11.99
C LEU A 68 5.00 -16.97 11.22
N ARG A 69 4.60 -17.43 10.03
CA ARG A 69 5.49 -18.03 9.02
C ARG A 69 5.49 -17.12 7.81
N GLY A 70 6.67 -16.88 7.25
CA GLY A 70 6.80 -15.94 6.17
C GLY A 70 7.78 -16.39 5.12
N GLU A 71 7.71 -15.70 4.00
CA GLU A 71 8.59 -15.89 2.85
C GLU A 71 8.88 -14.53 2.23
N GLU A 72 9.99 -14.46 1.51
CA GLU A 72 10.34 -13.29 0.72
C GLU A 72 9.66 -13.36 -0.64
N VAL A 73 9.01 -12.26 -1.02
CA VAL A 73 8.30 -12.11 -2.28
C VAL A 73 8.93 -10.96 -3.05
N GLU A 74 9.45 -11.29 -4.23
CA GLU A 74 10.03 -10.29 -5.14
C GLU A 74 8.95 -9.47 -5.86
N VAL A 75 9.28 -8.21 -6.12
CA VAL A 75 8.51 -7.37 -7.04
C VAL A 75 8.63 -7.96 -8.45
N PRO A 76 7.53 -8.06 -9.23
CA PRO A 76 7.58 -8.64 -10.57
C PRO A 76 8.60 -7.95 -11.48
N SER A 77 9.24 -8.73 -12.35
CA SER A 77 10.28 -8.22 -13.24
C SER A 77 9.79 -7.06 -14.12
N GLY A 78 10.65 -6.05 -14.25
CA GLY A 78 10.33 -4.82 -15.00
C GLY A 78 9.49 -3.81 -14.22
N LEU A 79 9.22 -4.05 -12.93
CA LEU A 79 8.57 -3.12 -12.03
C LEU A 79 9.48 -2.77 -10.85
N GLU A 80 9.17 -1.66 -10.20
CA GLU A 80 9.84 -1.17 -8.99
C GLU A 80 8.78 -0.75 -7.95
N GLY A 81 9.03 -1.05 -6.69
CA GLY A 81 8.16 -0.69 -5.59
C GLY A 81 8.54 0.66 -4.98
N TYR A 82 7.54 1.51 -4.72
CA TYR A 82 7.72 2.78 -4.01
C TYR A 82 6.72 2.93 -2.87
N VAL A 83 7.17 3.52 -1.76
CA VAL A 83 6.31 4.02 -0.69
C VAL A 83 6.09 5.51 -0.93
N MET A 84 4.84 5.88 -1.18
CA MET A 84 4.45 7.25 -1.55
C MET A 84 3.81 7.96 -0.35
N VAL A 85 4.19 9.22 -0.14
CA VAL A 85 3.67 10.07 0.95
C VAL A 85 3.19 11.39 0.35
N MET A 86 1.99 11.80 0.74
CA MET A 86 1.44 13.11 0.35
C MET A 86 2.24 14.20 1.04
N GLU A 87 2.59 15.24 0.29
CA GLU A 87 3.23 16.41 0.86
C GLU A 87 2.17 17.29 1.51
N GLU A 88 2.36 17.59 2.79
CA GLU A 88 1.53 18.56 3.47
C GLU A 88 1.96 19.97 3.03
N LYS A 89 0.99 20.79 2.61
CA LYS A 89 1.22 22.19 2.26
C LYS A 89 1.60 22.94 3.54
N GLY A 90 2.90 23.08 3.78
CA GLY A 90 3.43 24.06 4.71
C GLY A 90 4.41 23.49 5.72
N GLU A 91 5.67 23.38 5.31
CA GLU A 91 6.79 23.94 6.07
C GLU A 91 7.76 24.51 5.03
N VAL A 92 7.64 25.83 4.79
CA VAL A 92 8.78 26.61 4.30
C VAL A 92 9.90 26.30 5.28
N LEU A 93 10.91 25.58 4.82
CA LEU A 93 12.18 25.48 5.53
C LEU A 93 12.72 26.90 5.62
N VAL A 94 12.31 27.64 6.64
CA VAL A 94 13.01 28.82 7.13
C VAL A 94 14.34 28.26 7.61
N GLY A 95 15.30 28.25 6.69
CA GLY A 95 16.69 28.02 7.03
C GLY A 95 17.01 28.94 8.19
N LYS A 96 17.54 28.36 9.26
CA LYS A 96 18.38 29.10 10.20
C LYS A 96 19.49 29.75 9.37
N GLN A 97 19.27 30.99 8.98
CA GLN A 97 20.33 31.90 8.59
C GLN A 97 20.80 32.53 9.89
N ASP A 98 21.88 31.99 10.43
CA ASP A 98 22.67 32.73 11.40
C ASP A 98 23.23 33.95 10.68
N PHE A 99 22.73 35.13 11.05
CA PHE A 99 23.26 36.41 10.62
C PHE A 99 24.72 36.51 11.03
N SER A 100 25.62 36.62 10.05
CA SER A 100 26.93 37.23 10.24
C SER A 100 27.19 38.19 9.08
N GLU A 101 27.44 39.42 9.48
CA GLU A 101 27.39 40.67 8.73
C GLU A 101 28.70 40.93 7.95
N GLY A 102 28.59 41.50 6.76
CA GLY A 102 29.61 42.36 6.15
C GLY A 102 30.34 41.80 4.92
N SER A 103 30.03 42.35 3.74
CA SER A 103 30.96 43.22 2.99
C SER A 103 30.39 43.54 1.61
N GLU A 104 30.29 44.83 1.33
CA GLU A 104 29.93 45.43 0.04
C GLU A 104 30.97 45.08 -1.04
N ASN A 105 30.51 44.89 -2.28
CA ASN A 105 31.07 45.47 -3.51
C ASN A 105 30.17 45.15 -4.72
N ASP A 106 29.71 46.22 -5.37
CA ASP A 106 28.99 46.24 -6.65
C ASP A 106 29.93 45.96 -7.81
N GLU A 107 29.67 44.94 -8.63
CA GLU A 107 30.01 44.95 -10.07
C GLU A 107 28.91 44.21 -10.86
N GLN A 108 28.40 44.90 -11.88
CA GLN A 108 27.32 44.50 -12.78
C GLN A 108 27.72 43.34 -13.70
N GLU A 109 26.91 42.28 -13.73
CA GLU A 109 26.79 41.42 -14.91
C GLU A 109 25.31 41.15 -15.23
N GLU A 110 24.92 41.63 -16.41
CA GLU A 110 23.71 41.31 -17.14
C GLU A 110 23.75 39.84 -17.58
N GLN A 111 23.03 38.96 -16.90
CA GLN A 111 22.74 37.61 -17.39
C GLN A 111 21.26 37.31 -17.14
N GLY A 112 20.53 37.06 -18.24
CA GLY A 112 19.08 36.94 -18.27
C GLY A 112 18.52 36.04 -17.18
N LEU A 113 17.62 36.61 -16.37
CA LEU A 113 16.87 35.93 -15.33
C LEU A 113 16.05 34.80 -15.98
N VAL A 114 16.56 33.58 -15.91
CA VAL A 114 15.78 32.37 -16.08
C VAL A 114 14.67 32.42 -15.03
N GLU A 115 13.41 32.49 -15.46
CA GLU A 115 12.29 32.42 -14.54
C GLU A 115 12.46 31.20 -13.63
N PRO A 116 12.44 31.38 -12.30
CA PRO A 116 12.51 30.25 -11.38
C PRO A 116 11.39 29.26 -11.74
N PRO A 117 11.64 27.93 -11.70
CA PRO A 117 10.60 26.91 -11.90
C PRO A 117 9.36 27.09 -11.01
N GLU A 118 9.50 27.90 -9.96
CA GLU A 118 8.50 28.35 -9.01
C GLU A 118 7.21 28.89 -9.67
N ALA A 119 7.30 29.53 -10.84
CA ALA A 119 6.12 30.13 -11.50
C ALA A 119 5.09 29.08 -11.97
N LEU A 120 5.54 27.88 -12.39
CA LEU A 120 4.65 26.79 -12.83
C LEU A 120 4.19 25.90 -11.67
N GLU A 121 4.94 25.88 -10.56
CA GLU A 121 4.60 25.08 -9.38
C GLU A 121 3.47 25.67 -8.55
N ARG A 122 3.23 26.99 -8.67
CA ARG A 122 2.13 27.69 -7.96
C ARG A 122 0.74 27.21 -8.34
N ASP A 123 0.57 26.67 -9.54
CA ASP A 123 -0.73 26.15 -10.00
C ASP A 123 -1.02 24.75 -9.45
N PHE A 124 -0.01 24.03 -8.93
CA PHE A 124 -0.17 22.66 -8.44
C PHE A 124 -0.47 22.64 -6.95
N ASP A 125 -1.72 22.30 -6.62
CA ASP A 125 -2.18 22.36 -5.24
C ASP A 125 -1.81 21.16 -4.37
N ARG A 126 -1.45 20.01 -4.97
CA ARG A 126 -1.21 18.77 -4.23
C ARG A 126 -0.05 18.00 -4.84
N PHE A 127 0.95 17.73 -4.04
CA PHE A 127 2.10 16.92 -4.41
C PHE A 127 2.17 15.61 -3.62
N ILE A 128 2.77 14.61 -4.25
CA ILE A 128 3.13 13.33 -3.66
C ILE A 128 4.57 13.02 -4.00
N GLY A 129 5.30 12.44 -3.06
CA GLY A 129 6.70 12.05 -3.24
C GLY A 129 6.94 10.62 -2.79
N ALA A 130 7.97 9.98 -3.35
CA ALA A 130 8.47 8.71 -2.85
C ALA A 130 9.36 8.94 -1.63
N SER A 131 8.99 8.33 -0.50
CA SER A 131 9.80 8.33 0.72
C SER A 131 10.79 7.16 0.74
N ALA A 132 10.44 6.04 0.10
CA ALA A 132 11.28 4.86 0.03
C ALA A 132 11.01 4.02 -1.23
N SER A 133 11.97 3.16 -1.58
CA SER A 133 11.90 2.18 -2.67
C SER A 133 12.07 0.75 -2.14
N PHE A 134 11.57 -0.24 -2.85
CA PHE A 134 11.76 -1.65 -2.50
C PHE A 134 11.70 -2.57 -3.73
N SER A 135 12.51 -3.63 -3.71
CA SER A 135 12.55 -4.67 -4.75
C SER A 135 11.89 -5.99 -4.32
N HIS A 136 11.64 -6.16 -3.02
CA HIS A 136 11.01 -7.32 -2.42
C HIS A 136 10.34 -6.93 -1.10
N PHE A 137 9.50 -7.81 -0.57
CA PHE A 137 8.90 -7.66 0.75
C PHE A 137 8.65 -9.02 1.39
N THR A 138 8.53 -9.07 2.71
CA THR A 138 8.19 -10.31 3.41
C THR A 138 6.68 -10.46 3.55
N LEU A 139 6.14 -11.56 3.02
CA LEU A 139 4.75 -11.95 3.20
C LEU A 139 4.64 -12.86 4.43
N TRP A 140 3.88 -12.43 5.43
CA TRP A 140 3.64 -13.23 6.64
C TRP A 140 2.24 -13.83 6.64
N ASN A 141 2.13 -15.05 7.14
CA ASN A 141 0.88 -15.75 7.39
C ASN A 141 0.87 -16.37 8.80
N LEU A 142 -0.33 -16.63 9.33
CA LEU A 142 -0.52 -17.15 10.68
C LEU A 142 -0.23 -18.65 10.69
N GLU A 143 0.75 -19.07 11.50
CA GLU A 143 1.16 -20.46 11.80
C GLU A 143 1.62 -21.34 10.61
N THR A 144 1.12 -21.07 9.40
CA THR A 144 1.33 -21.78 8.14
C THR A 144 1.98 -20.84 7.13
N PHE A 145 2.76 -21.38 6.20
CA PHE A 145 3.35 -20.55 5.13
C PHE A 145 2.27 -20.02 4.19
N PRO A 146 2.49 -18.87 3.54
CA PRO A 146 1.58 -18.40 2.52
C PRO A 146 1.59 -19.37 1.33
N GLY A 147 0.43 -19.92 1.01
CA GLY A 147 0.26 -20.83 -0.12
C GLY A 147 0.44 -20.13 -1.47
N PRO A 148 0.56 -20.90 -2.56
CA PRO A 148 0.62 -20.36 -3.93
C PRO A 148 -0.68 -19.66 -4.35
N ASP A 149 -1.79 -19.98 -3.69
CA ASP A 149 -3.14 -19.44 -3.90
C ASP A 149 -3.41 -18.16 -3.10
N ALA A 150 -2.41 -17.64 -2.37
CA ALA A 150 -2.52 -16.37 -1.67
C ALA A 150 -2.90 -15.24 -2.64
N LYS A 151 -3.98 -14.50 -2.33
CA LYS A 151 -4.51 -13.41 -3.17
C LYS A 151 -3.44 -12.40 -3.60
N VAL A 152 -2.45 -12.13 -2.74
CA VAL A 152 -1.32 -11.24 -3.03
C VAL A 152 -0.52 -11.74 -4.23
N ARG A 153 -0.26 -13.05 -4.35
CA ARG A 153 0.45 -13.61 -5.50
C ARG A 153 -0.33 -13.44 -6.79
N ALA A 154 -1.64 -13.66 -6.76
CA ALA A 154 -2.51 -13.39 -7.90
C ALA A 154 -2.51 -11.89 -8.28
N ALA A 155 -2.48 -10.99 -7.30
CA ALA A 155 -2.37 -9.56 -7.58
C ALA A 155 -1.03 -9.19 -8.23
N LEU A 156 0.07 -9.84 -7.85
CA LEU A 156 1.40 -9.60 -8.44
C LEU A 156 1.53 -10.10 -9.89
N THR A 157 0.67 -11.01 -10.36
CA THR A 157 0.67 -11.43 -11.78
C THR A 157 -0.14 -10.51 -12.68
N TRP A 158 -1.02 -9.69 -12.12
CA TRP A 158 -1.89 -8.78 -12.87
C TRP A 158 -1.15 -7.81 -13.81
N PRO A 159 -0.05 -7.15 -13.43
CA PRO A 159 0.64 -6.21 -14.32
C PRO A 159 1.08 -6.83 -15.65
N ARG A 160 1.53 -8.09 -15.63
CA ARG A 160 1.92 -8.82 -16.86
C ARG A 160 0.72 -9.04 -17.77
N LEU A 161 -0.43 -9.40 -17.19
CA LEU A 161 -1.69 -9.57 -17.93
C LEU A 161 -2.19 -8.23 -18.50
N ALA A 162 -2.11 -7.15 -17.71
CA ALA A 162 -2.50 -5.82 -18.15
C ALA A 162 -1.66 -5.32 -19.33
N ALA A 163 -0.34 -5.51 -19.29
CA ALA A 163 0.58 -5.14 -20.37
C ALA A 163 0.29 -5.89 -21.68
N ALA A 164 -0.04 -7.19 -21.60
CA ALA A 164 -0.42 -7.97 -22.77
C ALA A 164 -1.70 -7.44 -23.43
N LYS A 165 -2.69 -7.04 -22.62
CA LYS A 165 -3.94 -6.46 -23.13
C LYS A 165 -3.72 -5.08 -23.76
N SER A 166 -2.95 -4.21 -23.12
CA SER A 166 -2.70 -2.85 -23.62
C SER A 166 -1.94 -2.82 -24.94
N ASN A 167 -1.02 -3.76 -25.16
CA ASN A 167 -0.15 -3.80 -26.34
C ASN A 167 -0.78 -4.49 -27.56
N SER A 168 -2.00 -5.03 -27.44
CA SER A 168 -2.64 -5.83 -28.51
C SER A 168 -3.41 -5.01 -29.56
N LYS A 169 -3.46 -3.68 -29.44
CA LYS A 169 -3.85 -2.81 -30.55
C LYS A 169 -2.59 -2.32 -31.24
N GLY A 170 -2.29 -2.89 -32.41
CA GLY A 170 -1.34 -2.35 -33.35
C GLY A 170 -1.81 -1.00 -33.89
N ASP A 171 -1.67 0.04 -33.08
CA ASP A 171 -1.52 1.39 -33.58
C ASP A 171 -0.06 1.77 -33.39
N SER A 172 0.60 2.03 -34.50
CA SER A 172 1.84 2.79 -34.56
C SER A 172 1.61 4.18 -33.98
N CYS A 173 1.52 4.29 -32.65
CA CYS A 173 1.61 5.57 -31.97
C CYS A 173 3.06 5.72 -31.52
N GLY A 174 3.85 6.31 -32.41
CA GLY A 174 5.22 6.70 -32.11
C GLY A 174 5.24 7.55 -30.83
N ARG A 175 6.25 7.30 -30.01
CA ARG A 175 6.99 8.28 -29.20
C ARG A 175 6.32 9.66 -29.13
N PHE A 176 5.32 9.83 -28.27
CA PHE A 176 4.80 11.14 -27.85
C PHE A 176 4.41 11.08 -26.38
N MET A 177 5.34 11.56 -25.54
CA MET A 177 4.98 12.26 -24.30
C MET A 177 4.02 13.41 -24.67
N HIS A 178 3.02 13.63 -23.82
CA HIS A 178 2.01 14.69 -23.90
C HIS A 178 0.98 14.59 -25.03
N GLN A 179 -0.05 13.76 -24.83
CA GLN A 179 -1.47 14.15 -24.78
C GLN A 179 -2.33 12.90 -24.97
N CYS A 180 -2.93 12.43 -23.87
CA CYS A 180 -3.90 11.35 -23.92
C CYS A 180 -5.21 11.89 -24.52
N ARG A 181 -5.49 11.55 -25.79
CA ARG A 181 -6.77 11.85 -26.42
C ARG A 181 -7.88 10.99 -25.81
N ARG A 182 -8.93 11.66 -25.34
CA ARG A 182 -10.22 11.11 -24.89
C ARG A 182 -10.74 10.07 -25.89
N THR A 183 -10.98 8.85 -25.43
CA THR A 183 -11.94 7.94 -26.04
C THR A 183 -13.10 7.73 -25.07
N GLU A 184 -14.26 8.26 -25.45
CA GLU A 184 -15.53 8.04 -24.76
C GLU A 184 -15.79 6.53 -24.65
N SER A 185 -15.93 6.05 -23.41
CA SER A 185 -16.39 4.69 -23.12
C SER A 185 -17.83 4.77 -22.65
N PRO A 186 -18.75 3.90 -23.13
CA PRO A 186 -20.14 3.95 -22.72
C PRO A 186 -20.29 3.60 -21.24
N SER A 187 -20.99 4.48 -20.53
CA SER A 187 -21.19 4.45 -19.09
C SER A 187 -21.97 3.19 -18.66
N LEU A 188 -21.29 2.24 -17.99
CA LEU A 188 -21.97 1.19 -17.23
C LEU A 188 -22.37 1.77 -15.87
N LYS A 189 -23.66 2.12 -15.73
CA LYS A 189 -24.27 2.56 -14.47
C LYS A 189 -24.30 1.41 -13.47
N LEU A 190 -23.39 1.41 -12.50
CA LEU A 190 -23.55 0.66 -11.26
C LEU A 190 -24.61 1.38 -10.41
N LYS A 191 -25.72 0.69 -10.18
CA LYS A 191 -26.83 1.17 -9.36
C LYS A 191 -26.41 1.08 -7.88
N ALA A 192 -26.18 2.23 -7.25
CA ALA A 192 -26.03 2.33 -5.81
C ALA A 192 -27.32 1.83 -5.13
N THR A 193 -27.18 0.93 -4.17
CA THR A 193 -28.28 0.58 -3.24
C THR A 193 -28.00 1.33 -1.95
N ASP A 194 -28.99 2.11 -1.51
CA ASP A 194 -28.90 3.04 -0.39
C ASP A 194 -28.40 2.38 0.92
N PRO A 195 -27.66 3.14 1.75
CA PRO A 195 -27.27 2.71 3.07
C PRO A 195 -28.45 2.90 4.02
N LEU A 196 -28.73 1.91 4.88
CA LEU A 196 -29.22 2.04 6.27
C LEU A 196 -29.81 0.68 6.70
N THR A 197 -29.02 -0.13 7.42
CA THR A 197 -29.58 -1.05 8.42
C THR A 197 -28.51 -1.39 9.48
N PRO A 198 -28.71 -1.03 10.75
CA PRO A 198 -27.80 -1.38 11.83
C PRO A 198 -28.00 -2.85 12.24
N ILE A 199 -26.95 -3.67 12.12
CA ILE A 199 -26.92 -5.02 12.69
C ILE A 199 -26.48 -4.91 14.15
N ASN A 200 -27.45 -4.73 15.03
CA ASN A 200 -27.32 -5.05 16.45
C ASN A 200 -28.68 -5.54 16.94
N GLN A 201 -28.90 -6.85 16.83
CA GLN A 201 -29.93 -7.56 17.58
C GLN A 201 -29.36 -8.92 18.01
N LEU A 202 -28.89 -8.95 19.25
CA LEU A 202 -28.81 -10.13 20.11
C LEU A 202 -30.19 -10.78 20.17
N PHE A 203 -30.29 -12.10 19.99
CA PHE A 203 -31.36 -12.94 20.55
C PHE A 203 -30.89 -14.40 20.64
N PRO A 204 -31.49 -15.22 21.52
CA PRO A 204 -30.77 -15.92 22.59
C PRO A 204 -30.75 -17.44 22.43
N LEU A 205 -29.95 -18.10 23.27
CA LEU A 205 -30.00 -19.53 23.52
C LEU A 205 -31.38 -19.95 24.07
N GLU A 206 -31.96 -21.02 23.54
CA GLU A 206 -32.59 -22.08 24.35
C GLU A 206 -32.83 -23.39 23.55
N PRO A 207 -32.95 -24.55 24.23
CA PRO A 207 -32.71 -25.89 23.70
C PRO A 207 -33.99 -26.67 23.38
N LEU A 208 -33.89 -27.71 22.55
CA LEU A 208 -34.90 -28.78 22.48
C LEU A 208 -34.26 -30.15 22.26
N ILE A 209 -34.40 -31.02 23.27
CA ILE A 209 -34.37 -32.48 23.16
C ILE A 209 -35.81 -32.92 22.81
N PRO A 210 -36.00 -34.02 22.05
CA PRO A 210 -36.68 -35.18 22.64
C PRO A 210 -36.02 -36.55 22.32
N SER A 211 -35.85 -37.34 23.39
CA SER A 211 -36.01 -38.81 23.58
C SER A 211 -36.19 -39.73 22.34
N SER A 212 -35.31 -40.73 22.06
CA SER A 212 -35.11 -42.08 22.69
C SER A 212 -35.65 -43.20 21.76
N PRO A 213 -35.38 -44.51 21.94
CA PRO A 213 -34.23 -45.24 22.52
C PRO A 213 -33.68 -46.33 21.54
N ILE A 214 -32.57 -47.00 21.85
CA ILE A 214 -32.36 -48.45 21.59
C ILE A 214 -31.29 -48.96 22.56
N ASN A 215 -31.70 -49.95 23.36
CA ASN A 215 -30.87 -50.76 24.24
C ASN A 215 -29.81 -51.55 23.45
N GLN A 216 -28.65 -51.83 24.04
CA GLN A 216 -28.06 -53.17 24.31
C GLN A 216 -26.76 -52.94 25.12
N LEU A 217 -26.81 -53.07 26.45
CA LEU A 217 -26.31 -54.20 27.25
C LEU A 217 -24.89 -54.71 26.94
N PHE A 218 -23.99 -54.55 27.92
CA PHE A 218 -23.02 -55.51 28.53
C PHE A 218 -21.72 -54.78 28.93
N THR A 219 -21.62 -54.34 30.19
CA THR A 219 -20.96 -55.01 31.33
C THR A 219 -19.42 -54.94 31.27
N ALA A 220 -18.87 -54.06 32.10
CA ALA A 220 -17.47 -54.03 32.51
C ALA A 220 -17.20 -55.02 33.66
N PRO A 221 -15.93 -55.36 33.91
CA PRO A 221 -15.46 -55.55 35.27
C PRO A 221 -14.34 -54.54 35.61
N SER A 222 -14.49 -53.92 36.78
CA SER A 222 -13.49 -53.08 37.45
C SER A 222 -12.64 -53.93 38.43
N PRO A 223 -11.67 -53.39 39.18
CA PRO A 223 -10.28 -53.84 39.17
C PRO A 223 -9.93 -54.69 40.41
N GLN A 224 -8.79 -55.38 40.37
CA GLN A 224 -8.15 -55.90 41.59
C GLN A 224 -6.67 -55.50 41.61
N SER A 225 -6.32 -54.69 42.59
CA SER A 225 -4.97 -54.55 43.14
C SER A 225 -4.76 -55.61 44.23
N PRO A 226 -3.54 -56.13 44.37
CA PRO A 226 -2.94 -56.37 45.68
C PRO A 226 -1.95 -55.26 46.05
#